data_AF-A0A2E7JJJ2-F1
#
_entry.id   AF-A0A2E7JJJ2-F1
#
_cell.length_a   1.000
_cell.length_b   1.000
_cell.length_c   1.000
_cell.angle_alpha   90.00
_cell.angle_beta   90.00
_cell.angle_gamma   90.00
#
_symmetry.space_group_name_H-M   'P 1'
#
loop_
_entity.id
_entity.type
_entity.pdbx_description
1 polymer ?
#
loop_
_entity_poly.entity_id
_entity_poly.type
_entity_poly.pdbx_seq_one_letter_code
_entity_poly.pdbx_strand_id
1 'polypeptide(L)'
;MMMRTKEEITQTIKEQFVNVRERGRVLAQALKARADIAATRRRLRSTFADLGEAIYARLDAGESVDLEGMGDYKLRIEGLKAELRQREESLKEIMEGGKEEDGEEVATQ
;
A
#
# COMPACT_ATOMS: atom_id res chain seq x y z
N MET A 1 46.42 18.64 7.28
CA MET A 1 45.01 18.63 7.72
C MET A 1 44.30 19.69 6.89
N MET A 2 43.67 19.32 5.77
CA MET A 2 42.88 20.28 4.98
C MET A 2 41.54 20.50 5.70
N MET A 3 41.31 21.72 6.19
CA MET A 3 39.99 22.15 6.64
C MET A 3 39.07 22.18 5.41
N ARG A 4 37.93 21.47 5.49
CA ARG A 4 36.85 21.67 4.51
C ARG A 4 36.46 23.14 4.53
N THR A 5 36.28 23.73 3.36
CA THR A 5 35.88 25.14 3.26
C THR A 5 34.45 25.30 3.79
N LYS A 6 34.09 26.50 4.26
CA LYS A 6 32.72 26.78 4.74
C LYS A 6 31.66 26.49 3.66
N GLU A 7 32.04 26.65 2.39
CA GLU A 7 31.21 26.37 1.22
C GLU A 7 30.96 24.87 1.06
N GLU A 8 32.00 24.03 1.16
CA GLU A 8 31.87 22.57 1.15
C GLU A 8 30.97 22.05 2.28
N ILE A 9 31.14 22.59 3.50
CA ILE A 9 30.29 22.23 4.65
C ILE A 9 28.82 22.58 4.37
N THR A 10 28.57 23.77 3.83
CA THR A 10 27.20 24.24 3.51
C THR A 10 26.57 23.38 2.42
N GLN A 11 27.36 22.98 1.42
CA GLN A 11 26.92 22.14 0.32
C GLN A 11 26.55 20.73 0.81
N THR A 12 27.41 20.10 1.61
CA THR A 12 27.12 18.79 2.21
C THR A 12 25.87 18.82 3.08
N ILE A 13 25.67 19.88 3.88
CA ILE A 13 24.46 20.03 4.71
C ILE A 13 23.21 20.12 3.82
N LYS A 14 23.24 20.90 2.73
CA LYS A 14 22.10 21.02 1.80
C LYS A 14 21.76 19.67 1.15
N GLU A 15 22.76 18.93 0.70
CA GLU A 15 22.59 17.60 0.09
C GLU A 15 21.96 16.62 1.07
N GLN A 16 22.42 16.61 2.33
CA GLN A 16 21.82 15.77 3.38
C GLN A 16 20.35 16.16 3.67
N PHE A 17 20.01 17.45 3.67
CA PHE A 17 18.62 17.89 3.86
C PHE A 17 17.70 17.46 2.72
N VAL A 18 18.17 17.49 1.47
CA VAL A 18 17.41 17.04 0.31
C VAL A 18 17.16 15.52 0.40
N ASN A 19 18.20 14.75 0.70
CA ASN A 19 18.12 13.29 0.87
C ASN A 19 17.12 12.90 2.00
N VAL A 20 17.20 13.55 3.17
CA VAL A 20 16.24 13.30 4.28
C VAL A 20 14.81 13.64 3.87
N ARG A 21 14.60 14.72 3.11
CA ARG A 21 13.28 15.12 2.63
C ARG A 21 12.70 14.11 1.64
N GLU A 22 13.53 13.59 0.74
CA GLU A 22 13.13 12.57 -0.24
C GLU A 22 12.76 11.26 0.44
N ARG A 23 13.61 10.75 1.35
CA ARG A 23 13.29 9.59 2.19
C ARG A 23 12.01 9.77 2.99
N GLY A 24 11.80 10.96 3.57
CA GLY A 24 10.56 11.30 4.29
C GLY A 24 9.32 11.24 3.40
N ARG A 25 9.43 11.65 2.14
CA ARG A 25 8.35 11.58 1.15
C ARG A 25 8.01 10.14 0.78
N VAL A 26 9.01 9.31 0.52
CA VAL A 26 8.84 7.88 0.21
C VAL A 26 8.13 7.16 1.36
N LEU A 27 8.58 7.39 2.61
CA LEU A 27 7.94 6.83 3.80
C LEU A 27 6.48 7.25 3.94
N ALA A 28 6.18 8.53 3.72
CA ALA A 28 4.80 9.03 3.78
C ALA A 28 3.91 8.34 2.73
N GLN A 29 4.41 8.17 1.50
CA GLN A 29 3.71 7.45 0.43
C GLN A 29 3.47 5.97 0.79
N ALA A 30 4.50 5.29 1.32
CA ALA A 30 4.39 3.90 1.75
C ALA A 30 3.37 3.72 2.89
N LEU A 31 3.35 4.63 3.86
CA LEU A 31 2.37 4.61 4.96
C LEU A 31 0.95 4.81 4.45
N LYS A 32 0.75 5.74 3.51
CA LYS A 32 -0.56 5.94 2.87
C LYS A 32 -1.02 4.68 2.14
N ALA A 33 -0.16 4.10 1.31
CA ALA A 33 -0.47 2.86 0.58
C ALA A 33 -0.84 1.70 1.54
N ARG A 34 -0.12 1.55 2.66
CA ARG A 34 -0.45 0.57 3.70
C ARG A 34 -1.81 0.84 4.35
N ALA A 35 -2.15 2.09 4.63
CA ALA A 35 -3.46 2.45 5.17
C ALA A 35 -4.59 2.12 4.20
N ASP A 36 -4.40 2.41 2.91
CA ASP A 36 -5.37 2.08 1.85
C ASP A 36 -5.55 0.56 1.69
N ILE A 37 -4.46 -0.22 1.72
CA ILE A 37 -4.52 -1.69 1.75
C ILE A 37 -5.34 -2.19 2.95
N ALA A 38 -5.08 -1.67 4.15
CA ALA A 38 -5.80 -2.06 5.35
C ALA A 38 -7.30 -1.72 5.25
N ALA A 39 -7.65 -0.57 4.68
CA ALA A 39 -9.03 -0.18 4.41
C ALA A 39 -9.70 -1.15 3.42
N THR A 40 -9.00 -1.53 2.35
CA THR A 40 -9.51 -2.50 1.35
C THR A 40 -9.78 -3.86 1.99
N ARG A 41 -8.84 -4.37 2.79
CA ARG A 41 -9.00 -5.64 3.50
C ARG A 41 -10.16 -5.61 4.50
N ARG A 42 -10.43 -4.46 5.13
CA ARG A 42 -11.62 -4.27 5.98
C ARG A 42 -12.90 -4.35 5.16
N ARG A 43 -12.98 -3.65 4.02
CA ARG A 43 -14.14 -3.72 3.11
C ARG A 43 -14.38 -5.14 2.62
N LEU A 44 -13.33 -5.84 2.21
CA LEU A 44 -13.42 -7.23 1.74
C LEU A 44 -14.02 -8.15 2.83
N ARG A 45 -13.53 -8.04 4.07
CA ARG A 45 -14.11 -8.79 5.21
C ARG A 45 -15.57 -8.44 5.45
N SER A 46 -15.94 -7.16 5.40
CA SER A 46 -17.34 -6.74 5.52
C SER A 46 -18.20 -7.36 4.43
N THR A 47 -17.77 -7.30 3.17
CA THR A 47 -18.54 -7.86 2.05
C THR A 47 -18.72 -9.39 2.16
N PHE A 48 -17.73 -10.11 2.70
CA PHE A 48 -17.90 -11.53 3.01
C PHE A 48 -18.87 -11.77 4.17
N ALA A 49 -18.86 -10.93 5.20
CA ALA A 49 -19.84 -10.97 6.28
C ALA A 49 -21.27 -10.72 5.75
N ASP A 50 -21.46 -9.67 4.95
CA ASP A 50 -22.74 -9.33 4.32
C ASP A 50 -23.26 -10.49 3.45
N LEU A 51 -22.37 -11.13 2.66
CA LEU A 51 -22.70 -12.32 1.87
C LEU A 51 -23.13 -13.49 2.78
N GLY A 52 -22.39 -13.74 3.85
CA GLY A 52 -22.72 -14.78 4.81
C GLY A 52 -24.09 -14.55 5.46
N GLU A 53 -24.36 -13.32 5.90
CA GLU A 53 -25.65 -12.92 6.46
C GLU A 53 -26.79 -13.14 5.47
N ALA A 54 -26.62 -12.74 4.21
CA ALA A 54 -27.61 -12.97 3.16
C ALA A 54 -27.88 -14.47 2.90
N ILE A 55 -26.82 -15.31 2.93
CA ILE A 55 -26.95 -16.76 2.80
C ILE A 55 -27.73 -17.33 3.99
N TYR A 56 -27.36 -16.96 5.22
CA TYR A 56 -28.03 -17.46 6.41
C TYR A 56 -29.49 -17.04 6.47
N ALA A 57 -29.82 -15.80 6.10
CA ALA A 57 -31.21 -15.33 6.06
C ALA A 57 -32.09 -16.16 5.12
N ARG A 58 -31.56 -16.54 3.94
CA ARG A 58 -32.29 -17.42 3.00
C ARG A 58 -32.47 -18.83 3.56
N LEU A 59 -31.41 -19.39 4.16
CA LEU A 59 -31.49 -20.72 4.78
C LEU A 59 -32.48 -20.75 5.94
N ASP A 60 -32.52 -19.70 6.76
CA ASP A 60 -33.47 -19.56 7.88
C ASP A 60 -34.93 -19.45 7.38
N ALA A 61 -35.13 -18.79 6.24
CA ALA A 61 -36.42 -18.76 5.55
C ALA A 61 -36.80 -20.08 4.84
N GLY A 62 -35.93 -21.11 4.89
CA GLY A 62 -36.13 -22.38 4.21
C GLY A 62 -35.95 -22.31 2.69
N GLU A 63 -35.35 -21.23 2.19
CA GLU A 63 -35.10 -21.02 0.77
C GLU A 63 -33.81 -21.74 0.32
N SER A 64 -33.81 -22.19 -0.95
CA SER A 64 -32.59 -22.70 -1.57
C SER A 64 -31.61 -21.55 -1.84
N VAL A 65 -30.35 -21.72 -1.47
CA VAL A 65 -29.29 -20.74 -1.76
C VAL A 65 -28.77 -20.99 -3.18
N ASP A 66 -29.15 -20.11 -4.09
CA ASP A 66 -28.49 -19.98 -5.40
C ASP A 66 -27.36 -18.94 -5.33
N LEU A 67 -26.13 -19.39 -5.61
CA LEU A 67 -24.95 -18.54 -5.65
C LEU A 67 -24.89 -17.67 -6.92
N GLU A 68 -25.55 -18.07 -8.00
CA GLU A 68 -25.65 -17.25 -9.22
C GLU A 68 -26.51 -16.00 -8.96
N GLY A 69 -27.62 -16.15 -8.22
CA GLY A 69 -28.42 -15.06 -7.67
C GLY A 69 -27.72 -14.20 -6.61
N MET A 70 -26.44 -14.46 -6.30
CA MET A 70 -25.58 -13.62 -5.46
C MET A 70 -24.42 -12.98 -6.24
N GLY A 71 -24.57 -12.85 -7.56
CA GLY A 71 -23.58 -12.29 -8.47
C GLY A 71 -23.03 -10.91 -8.06
N ASP A 72 -23.84 -10.07 -7.43
CA ASP A 72 -23.40 -8.75 -6.95
C ASP A 72 -22.30 -8.84 -5.89
N TYR A 73 -22.43 -9.78 -4.93
CA TYR A 73 -21.39 -10.02 -3.93
C TYR A 73 -20.12 -10.54 -4.59
N LYS A 74 -20.24 -11.45 -5.56
CA LYS A 74 -19.10 -11.98 -6.33
C LYS A 74 -18.35 -10.86 -7.04
N LEU A 75 -19.06 -10.02 -7.81
CA LEU A 75 -18.47 -8.89 -8.52
C LEU A 75 -17.77 -7.92 -7.56
N ARG A 76 -18.40 -7.60 -6.43
CA ARG A 76 -17.82 -6.71 -5.41
C ARG A 76 -16.56 -7.30 -4.77
N ILE A 77 -16.57 -8.60 -4.44
CA ILE A 77 -15.41 -9.32 -3.90
C ILE A 77 -14.27 -9.33 -4.91
N GLU A 78 -14.55 -9.65 -6.18
CA GLU A 78 -13.56 -9.68 -7.25
C GLU A 78 -12.96 -8.29 -7.50
N GLY A 79 -13.79 -7.25 -7.52
CA GLY A 79 -13.35 -5.86 -7.62
C GLY A 79 -12.42 -5.45 -6.47
N LEU A 80 -12.80 -5.76 -5.22
CA LEU A 80 -11.97 -5.47 -4.05
C LEU A 80 -10.66 -6.27 -4.04
N LYS A 81 -10.65 -7.51 -4.54
CA LYS A 81 -9.43 -8.31 -4.71
C LYS A 81 -8.51 -7.72 -5.78
N ALA A 82 -9.05 -7.24 -6.89
CA ALA A 82 -8.28 -6.56 -7.92
C ALA A 82 -7.67 -5.25 -7.40
N GLU A 83 -8.47 -4.43 -6.73
CA GLU A 83 -8.03 -3.17 -6.10
C GLU A 83 -6.94 -3.43 -5.04
N LEU A 84 -7.07 -4.49 -4.25
CA LEU A 84 -6.06 -4.90 -3.28
C LEU A 84 -4.74 -5.26 -3.95
N ARG A 85 -4.77 -6.08 -5.00
CA ARG A 85 -3.56 -6.47 -5.76
C ARG A 85 -2.84 -5.25 -6.33
N GLN A 86 -3.59 -4.36 -6.98
CA GLN A 86 -3.03 -3.12 -7.53
C GLN A 86 -2.34 -2.28 -6.45
N ARG A 87 -2.95 -2.13 -5.27
CA ARG A 87 -2.35 -1.38 -4.16
C ARG A 87 -1.11 -2.05 -3.59
N GLU A 88 -1.11 -3.38 -3.51
CA GLU A 88 0.06 -4.15 -3.06
C GLU A 88 1.22 -4.03 -4.05
N GLU A 89 0.94 -4.04 -5.36
CA GLU A 89 1.91 -3.77 -6.42
C GLU A 89 2.47 -2.34 -6.33
N SER A 90 1.62 -1.32 -6.21
CA SER A 90 2.08 0.06 -6.04
C SER A 90 2.92 0.26 -4.77
N LEU A 91 2.58 -0.40 -3.66
CA LEU A 91 3.41 -0.36 -2.46
C LEU A 91 4.78 -1.01 -2.70
N LYS A 92 4.82 -2.12 -3.45
CA LYS A 92 6.07 -2.77 -3.82
C LYS A 92 6.96 -1.83 -4.64
N GLU A 93 6.41 -1.14 -5.64
CA GLU A 93 7.12 -0.14 -6.45
C GLU A 93 7.67 1.01 -5.59
N ILE A 94 6.88 1.56 -4.66
CA ILE A 94 7.34 2.61 -3.74
C ILE A 94 8.53 2.12 -2.89
N MET A 95 8.47 0.86 -2.43
CA MET A 95 9.51 0.26 -1.61
C MET A 95 10.76 -0.15 -2.40
N GLU A 96 10.63 -0.47 -3.69
CA GLU A 96 11.74 -0.82 -4.58
C GLU A 96 12.44 0.44 -5.11
N GLY A 97 11.69 1.45 -5.55
CA GLY A 97 12.25 2.75 -5.93
C GLY A 97 12.95 3.46 -4.77
N GLY A 98 12.47 3.28 -3.54
CA GLY A 98 13.16 3.77 -2.35
C GLY A 98 14.45 3.00 -1.98
N LYS A 99 14.68 1.81 -2.53
CA LYS A 99 15.91 1.01 -2.28
C LYS A 99 17.04 1.31 -3.25
N GLU A 100 16.72 1.69 -4.49
CA GLU A 100 17.74 2.03 -5.50
C GLU A 100 18.49 3.31 -5.11
N GLU A 101 17.79 4.32 -4.55
CA GLU A 101 18.41 5.54 -4.02
C GLU A 101 19.34 5.30 -2.81
N ASP A 102 19.06 4.28 -1.99
CA ASP A 102 19.89 3.92 -0.82
C ASP A 102 21.09 3.02 -1.20
N GLY A 103 21.06 2.35 -2.34
CA GLY A 103 22.11 1.41 -2.79
C GLY A 103 23.28 2.07 -3.52
N GLU A 104 23.09 3.25 -4.10
CA GLU A 104 24.12 3.95 -4.89
C GLU A 104 25.12 4.74 -4.00
N GLU A 105 24.71 5.15 -2.79
CA GLU A 105 25.59 5.86 -1.82
C GLU A 105 26.63 4.95 -1.15
N VAL A 106 26.46 3.62 -1.13
CA VAL A 106 27.36 2.70 -0.39
C VAL A 106 28.51 2.18 -1.27
N ALA A 107 28.46 2.37 -2.58
CA ALA A 107 29.46 1.85 -3.52
C ALA A 107 30.66 2.80 -3.76
N THR A 108 30.72 3.95 -3.10
CA THR A 108 31.83 4.90 -3.20
C THR A 108 32.50 5.15 -1.84
N GLN A 109 33.23 4.15 -1.34
CA GLN A 109 34.28 4.34 -0.33
C GLN A 109 35.54 3.58 -0.72
#